data_AF-A0A395HP17-F1
#
_entry.id   AF-A0A395HP17-F1
#
_cell.length_a   1.000
_cell.length_b   1.000
_cell.length_c   1.000
_cell.angle_alpha   90.00
_cell.angle_beta   90.00
_cell.angle_gamma   90.00
#
_symmetry.space_group_name_H-M   'P 1'
#
loop_
_entity.id
_entity.type
_entity.pdbx_description
1 polymer ?
#
loop_
_entity_poly.entity_id
_entity_poly.type
_entity_poly.pdbx_seq_one_letter_code
_entity_poly.pdbx_strand_id
1 'polypeptide(L)'
;MASFGRRKAAPPKMGVIQLLRKELGTFDDENCALLQYQLDRLQICFTLLGDPTPAGLSEAQRFGRLRARKLLFDILRRLGEEAFLLCATAISITRLARISGKTVLDIRRWWKTIGPCPTGLVIKAKEVCNAEFKKRYTAGEIQNSLLDER
;
A
#
# COMPACT_ATOMS: atom_id res chain seq x y z
N MET A 1 31.74 -15.21 38.59
CA MET A 1 31.89 -14.64 37.24
C MET A 1 30.57 -14.80 36.50
N ALA A 2 29.79 -13.72 36.36
CA ALA A 2 28.50 -13.75 35.66
C ALA A 2 28.65 -13.08 34.29
N SER A 3 28.56 -13.89 33.24
CA SER A 3 28.62 -13.44 31.84
C SER A 3 27.28 -12.81 31.46
N PHE A 4 27.24 -11.48 31.37
CA PHE A 4 26.08 -10.76 30.84
C PHE A 4 25.98 -10.98 29.32
N GLY A 5 24.97 -11.75 28.91
CA GLY A 5 24.62 -11.93 27.50
C GLY A 5 24.27 -10.59 26.86
N ARG A 6 25.08 -10.16 25.89
CA ARG A 6 24.82 -8.97 25.07
C ARG A 6 23.52 -9.20 24.29
N ARG A 7 22.43 -8.55 24.70
CA ARG A 7 21.21 -8.46 23.88
C ARG A 7 21.58 -7.78 22.57
N LYS A 8 21.53 -8.50 21.45
CA LYS A 8 21.67 -7.91 20.12
C LYS A 8 20.60 -6.83 19.97
N ALA A 9 21.00 -5.58 19.82
CA ALA A 9 20.08 -4.48 19.56
C ALA A 9 19.31 -4.79 18.27
N ALA A 10 17.98 -4.79 18.35
CA ALA A 10 17.15 -4.95 17.17
C ALA A 10 17.48 -3.82 16.17
N PRO A 11 17.59 -4.12 14.87
CA PRO A 11 17.89 -3.10 13.88
C PRO A 11 16.84 -1.97 13.94
N PRO A 12 17.23 -0.71 13.70
CA PRO A 12 16.32 0.42 13.77
C PRO A 12 15.15 0.21 12.81
N LYS A 13 13.93 0.42 13.32
CA LYS A 13 12.70 0.30 12.51
C LYS A 13 12.74 1.37 11.41
N MET A 14 12.99 0.94 10.17
CA MET A 14 12.99 1.81 8.99
C MET A 14 11.65 2.57 8.87
N GLY A 15 11.73 3.89 8.70
CA GLY A 15 10.57 4.77 8.59
C GLY A 15 9.76 4.53 7.32
N VAL A 16 8.48 4.93 7.29
CA VAL A 16 7.59 4.67 6.14
C VAL A 16 8.13 5.29 4.84
N ILE A 17 8.60 6.54 4.88
CA ILE A 17 9.18 7.20 3.71
C ILE A 17 10.44 6.48 3.21
N GLN A 18 11.25 5.93 4.12
CA GLN A 18 12.44 5.17 3.73
C GLN A 18 12.07 3.85 3.04
N LEU A 19 11.00 3.18 3.49
CA LEU A 19 10.49 1.99 2.80
C LEU A 19 9.99 2.34 1.40
N LEU A 20 9.24 3.43 1.26
CA LEU A 20 8.72 3.87 -0.03
C LEU A 20 9.85 4.24 -0.99
N ARG A 21 10.90 4.93 -0.52
CA ARG A 21 12.10 5.22 -1.31
C ARG A 21 12.84 3.96 -1.74
N LYS A 22 13.01 3.01 -0.83
CA LYS A 22 13.66 1.73 -1.12
C LYS A 22 12.88 0.96 -2.18
N GLU A 23 11.55 0.88 -2.03
CA GLU A 23 10.68 0.20 -2.98
C GLU A 23 10.64 0.95 -4.32
N LEU A 24 10.67 2.28 -4.32
CA LEU A 24 10.71 3.06 -5.55
C LEU A 24 11.95 2.74 -6.37
N GLY A 25 13.09 2.52 -5.70
CA GLY A 25 14.34 2.12 -6.34
C GLY A 25 14.35 0.72 -6.93
N THR A 26 13.30 -0.09 -6.77
CA THR A 26 13.16 -1.37 -7.48
C THR A 26 12.47 -1.23 -8.83
N PHE A 27 11.92 -0.04 -9.14
CA PHE A 27 11.36 0.26 -10.44
C PHE A 27 12.40 1.03 -11.24
N ASP A 28 12.75 0.50 -12.39
CA ASP A 28 13.59 1.17 -13.39
C ASP A 28 12.71 1.56 -14.60
N ASP A 29 13.32 2.19 -15.61
CA ASP A 29 12.61 2.61 -16.83
C ASP A 29 12.46 1.47 -17.86
N GLU A 30 13.19 0.36 -17.70
CA GLU A 30 13.31 -0.71 -18.71
C GLU A 30 12.57 -2.00 -18.32
N ASN A 31 12.55 -2.32 -17.03
CA ASN A 31 11.97 -3.51 -16.43
C ASN A 31 10.65 -3.18 -15.73
N CYS A 32 9.57 -3.53 -16.40
CA CYS A 32 8.22 -3.38 -15.88
C CYS A 32 7.76 -4.60 -15.05
N ALA A 33 8.60 -5.61 -14.79
CA ALA A 33 8.16 -6.79 -14.06
C ALA A 33 8.15 -6.55 -12.55
N LEU A 34 7.01 -6.80 -11.90
CA LEU A 34 6.94 -6.83 -10.44
C LEU A 34 7.66 -8.07 -9.91
N LEU A 35 8.44 -7.89 -8.85
CA LEU A 35 9.07 -8.97 -8.11
C LEU A 35 7.99 -9.83 -7.43
N GLN A 36 8.26 -11.12 -7.22
CA GLN A 36 7.27 -12.05 -6.67
C GLN A 36 6.68 -11.56 -5.34
N TYR A 37 7.51 -11.06 -4.43
CA TYR A 37 7.02 -10.54 -3.15
C TYR A 37 6.11 -9.30 -3.31
N GLN A 38 6.31 -8.50 -4.37
CA GLN A 38 5.48 -7.34 -4.67
C GLN A 38 4.11 -7.81 -5.15
N LEU A 39 4.08 -8.80 -6.04
CA LEU A 39 2.84 -9.45 -6.51
C LEU A 39 2.05 -10.03 -5.32
N ASP A 40 2.72 -10.78 -4.44
CA ASP A 40 2.06 -11.38 -3.27
C ASP A 40 1.43 -10.30 -2.37
N ARG A 41 2.18 -9.24 -2.06
CA ARG A 41 1.66 -8.13 -1.23
C ARG A 41 0.50 -7.41 -1.89
N LEU A 42 0.64 -7.15 -3.18
CA LEU A 42 -0.35 -6.45 -3.98
C LEU A 42 -1.65 -7.26 -4.06
N GLN A 43 -1.57 -8.58 -4.23
CA GLN A 43 -2.73 -9.47 -4.18
C GLN A 43 -3.45 -9.38 -2.83
N ILE A 44 -2.71 -9.40 -1.72
CA ILE A 44 -3.31 -9.25 -0.38
C ILE A 44 -3.98 -7.87 -0.23
N CYS A 45 -3.39 -6.80 -0.76
CA CYS A 45 -4.00 -5.47 -0.80
C CYS A 45 -5.28 -5.45 -1.63
N PHE A 46 -5.31 -6.12 -2.78
CA PHE A 46 -6.50 -6.24 -3.61
C PHE A 46 -7.62 -7.06 -2.94
N THR A 47 -7.28 -8.18 -2.30
CA THR A 47 -8.23 -8.91 -1.45
C THR A 47 -8.77 -8.02 -0.33
N LEU A 48 -7.93 -7.21 0.30
CA LEU A 48 -8.36 -6.25 1.33
C LEU A 48 -9.34 -5.19 0.79
N LEU A 49 -9.16 -4.75 -0.47
CA LEU A 49 -10.05 -3.77 -1.11
C LEU A 49 -11.37 -4.39 -1.56
N GLY A 50 -11.35 -5.62 -2.07
CA GLY A 50 -12.52 -6.31 -2.62
C GLY A 50 -13.43 -6.93 -1.57
N ASP A 51 -12.89 -7.55 -0.52
CA ASP A 51 -13.70 -8.40 0.35
C ASP A 51 -14.33 -7.67 1.55
N PRO A 52 -15.56 -8.05 1.94
CA PRO A 52 -16.04 -7.82 3.29
C PRO A 52 -15.16 -8.59 4.27
N THR A 53 -14.87 -7.96 5.41
CA THR A 53 -13.94 -8.49 6.40
C THR A 53 -14.26 -9.95 6.77
N PRO A 54 -13.31 -10.90 6.64
CA PRO A 54 -13.63 -12.32 6.78
C PRO A 54 -14.17 -12.64 8.17
N ALA A 55 -15.14 -13.56 8.22
CA ALA A 55 -15.72 -14.07 9.45
C ALA A 55 -14.61 -14.73 10.31
N GLY A 56 -14.67 -14.55 11.63
CA GLY A 56 -13.70 -15.11 12.58
C GLY A 56 -12.53 -14.19 12.94
N LEU A 57 -12.40 -13.00 12.33
CA LEU A 57 -11.43 -12.00 12.79
C LEU A 57 -11.86 -11.35 14.11
N SER A 58 -10.90 -11.14 15.01
CA SER A 58 -11.08 -10.31 16.21
C SER A 58 -11.38 -8.86 15.84
N GLU A 59 -12.08 -8.14 16.72
CA GLU A 59 -12.46 -6.74 16.51
C GLU A 59 -11.26 -5.85 16.15
N ALA A 60 -10.14 -6.01 16.86
CA ALA A 60 -8.90 -5.27 16.59
C ALA A 60 -8.35 -5.55 15.17
N GLN A 61 -8.43 -6.80 14.69
CA GLN A 61 -8.03 -7.15 13.33
C GLN A 61 -8.97 -6.55 12.29
N ARG A 62 -10.28 -6.58 12.53
CA ARG A 62 -11.29 -5.96 11.65
C ARG A 62 -11.03 -4.46 11.52
N PHE A 63 -10.85 -3.78 12.65
CA PHE A 63 -10.58 -2.35 12.68
C PHE A 63 -9.25 -1.99 12.00
N GLY A 64 -8.20 -2.80 12.22
CA GLY A 64 -6.92 -2.62 11.54
C GLY A 64 -7.04 -2.76 10.01
N ARG A 65 -7.77 -3.78 9.54
CA ARG A 65 -8.05 -3.97 8.10
C ARG A 65 -8.84 -2.80 7.52
N LEU A 66 -9.89 -2.35 8.21
CA LEU A 66 -10.69 -1.20 7.80
C LEU A 66 -9.83 0.07 7.66
N ARG A 67 -8.94 0.33 8.63
CA ARG A 67 -7.99 1.45 8.56
C ARG A 67 -7.03 1.35 7.39
N ALA A 68 -6.42 0.18 7.18
CA ALA A 68 -5.53 -0.05 6.05
C ALA A 68 -6.25 0.14 4.70
N ARG A 69 -7.49 -0.37 4.59
CA ARG A 69 -8.36 -0.20 3.42
C ARG A 69 -8.65 1.29 3.17
N LYS A 70 -9.11 2.02 4.18
CA LYS A 70 -9.41 3.47 4.08
C LYS A 70 -8.16 4.25 3.65
N LEU A 71 -6.99 3.94 4.19
CA LEU A 71 -5.74 4.59 3.81
C LEU A 71 -5.37 4.31 2.35
N LEU A 72 -5.46 3.07 1.90
CA LEU A 72 -5.14 2.70 0.51
C LEU A 72 -6.07 3.39 -0.49
N PHE A 73 -7.38 3.46 -0.19
CA PHE A 73 -8.32 4.22 -1.02
C PHE A 73 -8.01 5.72 -1.02
N ASP A 74 -7.66 6.29 0.13
CA ASP A 74 -7.29 7.70 0.23
C ASP A 74 -6.03 8.03 -0.58
N ILE A 75 -5.03 7.14 -0.55
CA ILE A 75 -3.83 7.25 -1.39
C ILE A 75 -4.19 7.17 -2.86
N LEU A 76 -4.94 6.15 -3.27
CA LEU A 76 -5.36 5.98 -4.66
C LEU A 76 -6.13 7.20 -5.18
N ARG A 77 -7.13 7.68 -4.41
CA ARG A 77 -7.98 8.81 -4.82
C ARG A 77 -7.24 10.15 -4.88
N ARG A 78 -6.25 10.37 -4.01
CA ARG A 78 -5.58 11.68 -3.88
C ARG A 78 -4.22 11.76 -4.56
N LEU A 79 -3.52 10.64 -4.68
CA LEU A 79 -2.14 10.57 -5.17
C LEU A 79 -1.99 9.75 -6.45
N GLY A 80 -3.01 8.97 -6.84
CA GLY A 80 -3.02 8.19 -8.07
C GLY A 80 -2.61 6.73 -7.89
N GLU A 81 -2.61 6.02 -9.01
CA GLU A 81 -2.37 4.58 -9.09
C GLU A 81 -0.92 4.23 -8.76
N GLU A 82 0.03 5.07 -9.13
CA GLU A 82 1.47 4.89 -8.90
C GLU A 82 1.78 4.93 -7.41
N ALA A 83 1.22 5.92 -6.70
CA ALA A 83 1.37 6.05 -5.26
C ALA A 83 0.72 4.87 -4.54
N PHE A 84 -0.45 4.43 -5.02
CA PHE A 84 -1.15 3.27 -4.50
C PHE A 84 -0.30 2.00 -4.65
N LEU A 85 0.18 1.72 -5.86
CA LEU A 85 1.00 0.53 -6.15
C LEU A 85 2.24 0.52 -5.25
N LEU A 86 2.95 1.65 -5.16
CA LEU A 86 4.14 1.77 -4.33
C LEU A 86 3.83 1.54 -2.84
N CYS A 87 2.72 2.07 -2.32
CA CYS A 87 2.34 1.86 -0.93
C CYS A 87 1.92 0.41 -0.66
N ALA A 88 1.20 -0.21 -1.60
CA ALA A 88 0.74 -1.60 -1.51
C ALA A 88 1.91 -2.59 -1.52
N THR A 89 2.95 -2.34 -2.33
CA THR A 89 4.12 -3.21 -2.41
C THR A 89 5.13 -2.94 -1.29
N ALA A 90 5.32 -1.69 -0.86
CA ALA A 90 6.31 -1.34 0.17
C ALA A 90 5.85 -1.63 1.61
N ILE A 91 4.55 -1.49 1.90
CA ILE A 91 4.04 -1.43 3.28
C ILE A 91 3.07 -2.59 3.55
N SER A 92 3.42 -3.45 4.51
CA SER A 92 2.51 -4.50 5.00
C SER A 92 1.21 -3.92 5.57
N ILE A 93 0.09 -4.64 5.43
CA ILE A 93 -1.23 -4.25 5.96
C ILE A 93 -1.20 -3.87 7.45
N THR A 94 -0.47 -4.63 8.27
CA THR A 94 -0.36 -4.34 9.71
C THR A 94 0.31 -3.01 10.00
N ARG A 95 1.24 -2.57 9.14
CA ARG A 95 1.86 -1.24 9.22
C ARG A 95 0.93 -0.16 8.65
N LEU A 96 0.26 -0.42 7.52
CA LEU A 96 -0.76 0.49 6.97
C LEU A 96 -1.84 0.82 8.01
N ALA A 97 -2.32 -0.18 8.75
CA ALA A 97 -3.31 -0.01 9.82
C ALA A 97 -2.85 0.90 10.98
N ARG A 98 -1.53 1.07 11.15
CA ARG A 98 -0.89 1.84 12.22
C ARG A 98 -0.38 3.20 11.76
N ILE A 99 -0.49 3.52 10.48
CA ILE A 99 -0.07 4.83 9.96
C ILE A 99 -0.97 5.91 10.56
N SER A 100 -0.35 6.89 11.21
CA SER A 100 -1.03 8.05 11.76
C SER A 100 -1.36 9.07 10.68
N GLY A 101 -2.35 9.94 10.91
CA GLY A 101 -2.70 11.03 9.98
C GLY A 101 -1.51 11.93 9.63
N LYS A 102 -0.62 12.22 10.60
CA LYS A 102 0.64 12.93 10.36
C LYS A 102 1.51 12.21 9.33
N THR A 103 1.66 10.89 9.46
CA THR A 103 2.45 10.09 8.52
C THR A 103 1.83 10.08 7.12
N VAL A 104 0.49 10.08 7.00
CA VAL A 104 -0.19 10.23 5.70
C VAL A 104 0.16 11.57 5.05
N LEU A 105 0.15 12.67 5.81
CA LEU A 105 0.55 13.98 5.30
C LEU A 105 2.01 14.00 4.88
N ASP A 106 2.89 13.30 5.59
CA ASP A 106 4.30 13.18 5.23
C ASP A 106 4.48 12.38 3.94
N ILE A 107 3.72 11.29 3.73
CA ILE A 107 3.68 10.54 2.47
C ILE A 107 3.24 11.44 1.32
N ARG A 108 2.14 12.20 1.50
CA ARG A 108 1.64 13.12 0.47
C ARG A 108 2.65 14.21 0.12
N ARG A 109 3.29 14.80 1.13
CA ARG A 109 4.33 15.81 0.91
C ARG A 109 5.53 15.22 0.18
N TRP A 110 6.02 14.08 0.65
CA TRP A 110 7.11 13.37 -0.01
C TRP A 110 6.78 13.02 -1.46
N TRP A 111 5.59 12.48 -1.73
CA TRP A 111 5.13 12.13 -3.07
C TRP A 111 5.17 13.32 -4.05
N LYS A 112 4.86 14.54 -3.58
CA LYS A 112 4.96 15.75 -4.41
C LYS A 112 6.40 16.18 -4.70
N THR A 113 7.38 15.68 -3.95
CA THR A 113 8.80 16.07 -4.08
C THR A 113 9.65 15.10 -4.89
N ILE A 114 9.18 13.88 -5.19
CA ILE A 114 10.02 12.84 -5.81
C ILE A 114 10.35 13.10 -7.29
N GLY A 115 9.73 14.11 -7.93
CA GLY A 115 9.91 14.37 -9.35
C GLY A 115 9.18 13.35 -10.24
N PRO A 116 9.63 13.17 -11.49
CA PRO A 116 9.05 12.17 -12.40
C PRO A 116 9.13 10.76 -11.81
N CYS A 117 8.03 10.01 -11.88
CA CYS A 117 8.03 8.60 -11.48
C CYS A 117 8.73 7.74 -12.54
N PRO A 118 9.47 6.68 -12.15
CA PRO A 118 10.03 5.72 -13.10
C PRO A 118 8.96 5.15 -14.03
N THR A 119 9.29 4.99 -15.30
CA THR A 119 8.35 4.56 -16.35
C THR A 119 7.77 3.19 -16.03
N GLY A 120 8.59 2.26 -15.51
CA GLY A 120 8.13 0.94 -15.08
C GLY A 120 7.05 0.98 -13.99
N LEU A 121 7.15 1.93 -13.05
CA LEU A 121 6.13 2.13 -12.01
C LEU A 121 4.81 2.64 -12.63
N VAL A 122 4.89 3.63 -13.52
CA VAL A 122 3.71 4.22 -14.18
C VAL A 122 2.97 3.17 -15.01
N ILE A 123 3.70 2.40 -15.83
CA ILE A 123 3.12 1.36 -16.68
C ILE A 123 2.46 0.29 -15.80
N LYS A 124 3.15 -0.23 -14.78
CA LYS A 124 2.56 -1.28 -13.94
C LYS A 124 1.40 -0.82 -13.10
N ALA A 125 1.45 0.40 -12.58
CA ALA A 125 0.34 0.96 -11.83
C ALA A 125 -0.93 0.95 -12.69
N LYS A 126 -0.84 1.44 -13.92
CA LYS A 126 -1.95 1.44 -14.87
C LYS A 126 -2.43 0.04 -15.21
N GLU A 127 -1.53 -0.86 -15.56
CA GLU A 127 -1.92 -2.22 -15.95
C GLU A 127 -2.64 -2.95 -14.81
N VAL A 128 -2.06 -2.90 -13.61
CA VAL A 128 -2.56 -3.68 -12.48
C VAL A 128 -3.83 -3.06 -11.90
N CYS A 129 -3.87 -1.74 -11.73
CA CYS A 129 -5.10 -1.06 -11.29
C CYS A 129 -6.22 -1.27 -12.31
N ASN A 130 -5.99 -1.06 -13.61
CA ASN A 130 -7.03 -1.27 -14.62
C ASN A 130 -7.50 -2.73 -14.66
N ALA A 131 -6.60 -3.71 -14.59
CA ALA A 131 -6.98 -5.11 -14.58
C ALA A 131 -7.87 -5.45 -13.37
N GLU A 132 -7.51 -4.97 -12.17
CA GLU A 132 -8.26 -5.27 -10.95
C GLU A 132 -9.58 -4.50 -10.85
N PHE A 133 -9.61 -3.24 -11.28
CA PHE A 133 -10.86 -2.47 -11.33
C PHE A 133 -11.82 -3.02 -12.37
N LYS A 134 -11.35 -3.44 -13.56
CA LYS A 134 -12.20 -4.10 -14.56
C LYS A 134 -12.75 -5.44 -14.09
N LYS A 135 -11.98 -6.21 -13.31
CA LYS A 135 -12.43 -7.50 -12.75
C LYS A 135 -13.48 -7.32 -11.66
N ARG A 136 -13.36 -6.27 -10.84
CA ARG A 136 -14.24 -6.05 -9.67
C ARG A 136 -15.43 -5.14 -9.94
N TYR A 137 -15.32 -4.27 -10.93
CA TYR A 137 -16.37 -3.34 -11.32
C TYR A 137 -16.60 -3.49 -12.82
N THR A 138 -17.70 -4.14 -13.20
CA THR A 138 -18.19 -4.02 -14.58
C THR A 138 -18.69 -2.59 -14.80
N ALA A 139 -18.75 -2.14 -16.05
CA ALA A 139 -18.86 -0.74 -16.46
C ALA A 139 -20.03 0.11 -15.87
N GLY A 140 -20.87 -0.43 -14.99
CA GLY A 140 -21.97 0.25 -14.31
C GLY A 140 -21.81 0.50 -12.80
N GLU A 141 -20.81 -0.05 -12.12
CA GLU A 141 -20.80 -0.04 -10.63
C GLU A 141 -19.87 1.00 -9.98
N ILE A 142 -19.00 1.64 -10.75
CA ILE A 142 -18.02 2.62 -10.23
C ILE A 142 -18.71 3.88 -9.67
N GLN A 143 -19.96 4.17 -10.03
CA GLN A 143 -20.70 5.34 -9.53
C GLN A 143 -21.46 5.11 -8.21
N ASN A 144 -21.92 3.89 -7.91
CA ASN A 144 -22.82 3.67 -6.77
C ASN A 144 -22.09 3.35 -5.46
N SER A 145 -20.91 2.70 -5.50
CA SER A 145 -20.14 2.43 -4.27
C SER A 145 -19.45 3.67 -3.67
N LEU A 146 -19.47 4.81 -4.38
CA LEU A 146 -18.80 6.05 -3.99
C LEU A 146 -19.74 7.08 -3.33
N LEU A 147 -21.05 6.81 -3.27
CA LEU A 147 -22.07 7.72 -2.72
C LEU A 147 -22.76 7.21 -1.45
N ASP A 148 -22.62 5.93 -1.09
CA ASP A 148 -23.34 5.29 0.03
C ASP A 148 -22.66 5.42 1.41
N GLU A 149 -21.80 6.43 1.62
CA GLU A 149 -21.37 6.88 2.96
C GLU A 149 -21.78 8.34 3.19
N ARG A 150 -23.06 8.67 2.95
CA ARG A 150 -23.68 9.92 3.40
C ARG A 150 -24.89 9.64 4.28
#